data_AF-A0A1V5BRL4-F1
#
_entry.id   AF-A0A1V5BRL4-F1
#
_cell.length_a   1.000
_cell.length_b   1.000
_cell.length_c   1.000
_cell.angle_alpha   90.00
_cell.angle_beta   90.00
_cell.angle_gamma   90.00
#
_symmetry.space_group_name_H-M   'P 1'
#
loop_
_entity.id
_entity.type
_entity.pdbx_description
1 polymer ?
#
loop_
_entity_poly.entity_id
_entity_poly.type
_entity_poly.pdbx_seq_one_letter_code
_entity_poly.pdbx_strand_id
1 'polypeptide(L)'
;MKKSSCGRDCDTCRFLMDFCPGCSEDCGASACKDRQCMRCDYLCPGRPGAIAFLNSLGGPEFPTLKGQKVKWPGQVPQLLPAVATRFTEMPAPGQLPWVAMNAARMVISRAYEAGGLRRDKGNMRGFARVHKDTKIVLHMYIPDPPLEAFWRTREKFYPALREFDLVIAPNFSVYTDSPMLEHLINMKRSILVYSEMLAAGVKAILDVSWGAYTDLDRWSNFIQENNIPVVSTSIQTVGQNAGNSWREYLKGVCYLCRQISEKTIIILCGAGTAEKMWQIKSELKQQVVFLTTQPFLLARKGRMIDRRLAPGARDYDRLFLENTQALCEQLE
;
A
#
# COMPACT_ATOMS: atom_id res chain seq x y z
N MET A 1 -12.84 -32.17 -2.83
CA MET A 1 -11.60 -31.64 -2.24
C MET A 1 -10.64 -31.32 -3.37
N LYS A 2 -10.18 -30.07 -3.47
CA LYS A 2 -9.31 -29.63 -4.58
C LYS A 2 -7.95 -30.28 -4.39
N LYS A 3 -7.57 -31.22 -5.27
CA LYS A 3 -6.17 -31.68 -5.38
C LYS A 3 -5.32 -30.43 -5.55
N SER A 4 -4.35 -30.21 -4.65
CA SER A 4 -3.51 -29.03 -4.77
C SER A 4 -2.76 -29.10 -6.10
N SER A 5 -2.74 -27.98 -6.82
CA SER A 5 -1.95 -27.82 -8.06
C SER A 5 -0.48 -28.16 -7.84
N CYS A 6 0.00 -28.10 -6.59
CA CYS A 6 1.35 -28.47 -6.19
C CYS A 6 1.64 -29.92 -5.84
N GLY A 7 0.68 -30.81 -6.07
CA GLY A 7 0.88 -32.25 -5.84
C GLY A 7 1.10 -32.59 -4.36
N ARG A 8 0.89 -31.63 -3.46
CA ARG A 8 0.89 -31.85 -2.01
C ARG A 8 -0.48 -32.30 -1.57
N ASP A 9 -0.50 -33.24 -0.64
CA ASP A 9 -1.70 -33.62 0.08
C ASP A 9 -2.01 -32.55 1.13
N CYS A 10 -2.76 -31.54 0.72
CA CYS A 10 -3.21 -30.51 1.64
C CYS A 10 -4.23 -31.05 2.65
N ASP A 11 -4.89 -32.18 2.37
CA ASP A 11 -5.98 -32.71 3.18
C ASP A 11 -5.50 -33.22 4.55
N THR A 12 -4.20 -33.54 4.65
CA THR A 12 -3.54 -33.89 5.92
C THR A 12 -2.93 -32.70 6.65
N CYS A 13 -2.98 -31.50 6.06
CA CYS A 13 -2.41 -30.30 6.67
C CYS A 13 -3.38 -29.71 7.70
N ARG A 14 -2.99 -29.68 8.97
CA ARG A 14 -3.79 -29.05 10.02
C ARG A 14 -4.10 -27.57 9.74
N PHE A 15 -3.18 -26.85 9.10
CA PHE A 15 -3.43 -25.48 8.66
C PHE A 15 -4.48 -25.39 7.55
N LEU A 16 -4.62 -26.43 6.69
CA LEU A 16 -5.70 -26.47 5.70
C LEU A 16 -7.06 -26.47 6.41
N MET A 17 -7.19 -27.33 7.43
CA MET A 17 -8.47 -27.56 8.10
C MET A 17 -9.03 -26.31 8.77
N ASP A 18 -8.15 -25.47 9.34
CA ASP A 18 -8.59 -24.37 10.20
C ASP A 18 -8.36 -22.96 9.62
N PHE A 19 -7.37 -22.75 8.72
CA PHE A 19 -6.92 -21.38 8.37
C PHE A 19 -6.54 -21.12 6.91
N CYS A 20 -6.15 -22.13 6.15
CA CYS A 20 -5.61 -22.01 4.79
C CYS A 20 -6.48 -22.79 3.81
N PRO A 21 -7.07 -22.19 2.76
CA PRO A 21 -7.92 -22.95 1.83
C PRO A 21 -7.13 -23.85 0.85
N GLY A 22 -5.82 -24.03 1.04
CA GLY A 22 -4.95 -24.83 0.17
C GLY A 22 -4.31 -23.99 -0.92
N CYS A 23 -3.71 -24.61 -1.93
CA CYS A 23 -3.12 -23.86 -3.05
C CYS A 23 -4.17 -23.42 -4.08
N SER A 24 -3.99 -22.23 -4.65
CA SER A 24 -4.74 -21.78 -5.83
C SER A 24 -4.36 -22.62 -7.07
N GLU A 25 -5.21 -22.60 -8.10
CA GLU A 25 -4.94 -23.31 -9.36
C GLU A 25 -3.68 -22.77 -10.05
N ASP A 26 -3.43 -21.47 -9.93
CA ASP A 26 -2.25 -20.78 -10.49
C ASP A 26 -1.02 -20.79 -9.55
N CYS A 27 -1.07 -21.52 -8.44
CA CYS A 27 0.02 -21.56 -7.48
C CYS A 27 1.32 -22.03 -8.15
N GLY A 28 2.32 -21.15 -8.25
CA GLY A 28 3.63 -21.40 -8.82
C GLY A 28 4.47 -22.41 -8.03
N ALA A 29 4.12 -22.65 -6.76
CA ALA A 29 4.66 -23.80 -6.02
C ALA A 29 4.26 -25.16 -6.65
N SER A 30 3.36 -25.16 -7.65
CA SER A 30 3.08 -26.32 -8.48
C SER A 30 4.26 -26.88 -9.24
N ALA A 31 5.24 -26.03 -9.54
CA ALA A 31 6.50 -26.43 -10.13
C ALA A 31 7.52 -27.01 -9.12
N CYS A 32 7.17 -27.15 -7.82
CA CYS A 32 8.04 -27.71 -6.78
C CYS A 32 8.17 -29.24 -6.92
N LYS A 33 8.86 -29.71 -7.96
CA LYS A 33 9.00 -31.14 -8.29
C LYS A 33 9.99 -31.88 -7.37
N ASP A 34 11.09 -31.24 -6.99
CA ASP A 34 12.22 -31.92 -6.34
C ASP A 34 12.29 -31.72 -4.81
N ARG A 35 11.27 -31.07 -4.21
CA ARG A 35 11.22 -30.76 -2.76
C ARG A 35 12.47 -30.06 -2.21
N GLN A 36 13.18 -29.29 -3.05
CA GLN A 36 14.31 -28.45 -2.65
C GLN A 36 13.84 -27.23 -1.83
N CYS A 37 13.16 -27.46 -0.70
CA CYS A 37 12.44 -26.45 0.05
C CYS A 37 13.35 -25.34 0.62
N MET A 38 14.66 -25.60 0.77
CA MET A 38 15.63 -24.60 1.22
C MET A 38 16.00 -23.58 0.14
N ARG A 39 15.72 -23.86 -1.14
CA ARG A 39 15.97 -22.98 -2.29
C ARG A 39 14.68 -22.45 -2.93
N CYS A 40 13.54 -22.73 -2.31
CA CYS A 40 12.24 -22.28 -2.77
C CYS A 40 11.95 -20.89 -2.21
N ASP A 41 11.50 -19.98 -3.06
CA ASP A 41 11.14 -18.63 -2.64
C ASP A 41 9.84 -18.59 -1.84
N TYR A 42 8.92 -19.55 -2.08
CA TYR A 42 7.60 -19.60 -1.45
C TYR A 42 7.60 -20.09 0.01
N LEU A 43 6.69 -19.55 0.82
CA LEU A 43 6.37 -20.01 2.18
C LEU A 43 5.13 -20.92 2.16
N CYS A 44 5.34 -22.21 2.35
CA CYS A 44 4.28 -23.22 2.39
C CYS A 44 4.46 -24.16 3.59
N PRO A 45 3.44 -24.96 3.99
CA PRO A 45 3.53 -25.80 5.18
C PRO A 45 4.71 -26.78 5.22
N GLY A 46 5.19 -27.23 4.05
CA GLY A 46 6.35 -28.12 3.94
C GLY A 46 7.71 -27.42 3.88
N ARG A 47 7.78 -26.09 3.89
CA ARG A 47 9.06 -25.37 4.00
C ARG A 47 9.53 -25.41 5.46
N PRO A 48 10.75 -25.91 5.74
CA PRO A 48 11.29 -25.92 7.09
C PRO A 48 11.22 -24.53 7.73
N GLY A 49 10.69 -24.46 8.95
CA GLY A 49 10.56 -23.21 9.71
C GLY A 49 9.36 -22.32 9.34
N ALA A 50 8.60 -22.59 8.28
CA ALA A 50 7.45 -21.76 7.91
C ALA A 50 6.39 -21.68 9.03
N ILE A 51 6.10 -22.82 9.67
CA ILE A 51 5.16 -22.89 10.79
C ILE A 51 5.72 -22.22 12.05
N ALA A 52 7.01 -22.43 12.35
CA ALA A 52 7.67 -21.76 13.45
C ALA A 52 7.67 -20.24 13.27
N PHE A 53 7.83 -19.76 12.03
CA PHE A 53 7.72 -18.35 11.69
C PHE A 53 6.29 -17.83 11.88
N LEU A 54 5.27 -18.52 11.38
CA LEU A 54 3.88 -18.13 11.65
C LEU A 54 3.57 -18.05 13.15
N ASN A 55 4.04 -19.04 13.92
CA ASN A 55 3.86 -19.06 15.36
C ASN A 55 4.61 -17.91 16.06
N SER A 56 5.78 -17.49 15.56
CA SER A 56 6.49 -16.33 16.12
C SER A 56 5.77 -15.00 15.85
N LEU A 57 4.85 -14.97 14.89
CA LEU A 57 3.91 -13.86 14.69
C LEU A 57 2.68 -13.93 15.62
N GLY A 58 2.61 -14.95 16.50
CA GLY A 58 1.45 -15.20 17.36
C GLY A 58 0.34 -16.01 16.67
N GLY A 59 0.68 -16.95 15.77
CA GLY A 59 -0.25 -17.91 15.19
C GLY A 59 -0.88 -17.49 13.84
N PRO A 60 -1.90 -18.21 13.34
CA PRO A 60 -2.62 -17.87 12.11
C PRO A 60 -3.65 -16.74 12.26
N GLU A 61 -4.18 -16.49 13.44
CA GLU A 61 -5.26 -15.53 13.68
C GLU A 61 -4.77 -14.07 13.55
N PHE A 62 -5.63 -13.19 13.06
CA PHE A 62 -5.31 -11.76 13.02
C PHE A 62 -5.46 -11.13 14.41
N PRO A 63 -4.54 -10.22 14.81
CA PRO A 63 -4.62 -9.58 16.11
C PRO A 63 -5.78 -8.59 16.19
N THR A 64 -6.51 -8.55 17.30
CA THR A 64 -7.51 -7.50 17.54
C THR A 64 -6.82 -6.16 17.84
N LEU A 65 -7.34 -5.05 17.33
CA LEU A 65 -6.74 -3.72 17.55
C LEU A 65 -6.94 -3.14 18.96
N LYS A 66 -7.62 -3.86 19.88
CA LYS A 66 -7.86 -3.45 21.29
C LYS A 66 -8.32 -1.98 21.44
N GLY A 67 -9.18 -1.51 20.54
CA GLY A 67 -9.71 -0.14 20.55
C GLY A 67 -8.79 0.93 19.95
N GLN A 68 -7.60 0.57 19.47
CA GLN A 68 -6.75 1.47 18.69
C GLN A 68 -7.42 1.78 17.36
N LYS A 69 -7.54 3.06 17.03
CA LYS A 69 -8.14 3.53 15.78
C LYS A 69 -7.29 4.65 15.20
N VAL A 70 -7.24 4.69 13.86
CA VAL A 70 -6.64 5.83 13.15
C VAL A 70 -7.39 7.11 13.49
N LYS A 71 -6.64 8.15 13.85
CA LYS A 71 -7.18 9.50 14.03
C LYS A 71 -7.24 10.17 12.66
N TRP A 72 -8.40 10.08 12.01
CA TRP A 72 -8.63 10.74 10.73
C TRP A 72 -8.56 12.27 10.90
N PRO A 73 -7.77 13.00 10.09
CA PRO A 73 -7.48 14.42 10.30
C PRO A 73 -8.62 15.37 9.87
N GLY A 74 -9.82 14.85 9.63
CA GLY A 74 -10.97 15.63 9.15
C GLY A 74 -11.07 15.62 7.62
N GLN A 75 -11.25 16.78 6.99
CA GLN A 75 -11.41 16.87 5.55
C GLN A 75 -10.08 16.59 4.82
N VAL A 76 -10.06 15.53 4.01
CA VAL A 76 -8.95 15.18 3.11
C VAL A 76 -9.43 15.43 1.68
N PRO A 77 -8.64 16.09 0.81
CA PRO A 77 -9.02 16.33 -0.56
C PRO A 77 -9.21 15.01 -1.31
N GLN A 78 -10.03 15.05 -2.37
CA GLN A 78 -10.22 13.90 -3.24
C GLN A 78 -8.95 13.46 -3.96
N LEU A 79 -7.97 14.35 -4.12
CA LEU A 79 -6.68 14.07 -4.75
C LEU A 79 -5.55 14.31 -3.74
N LEU A 80 -4.71 13.29 -3.55
CA LEU A 80 -3.45 13.35 -2.82
C LEU A 80 -2.29 13.28 -3.83
N PRO A 81 -1.70 14.42 -4.22
CA PRO A 81 -0.61 14.44 -5.19
C PRO A 81 0.66 13.88 -4.55
N ALA A 82 1.26 12.89 -5.21
CA ALA A 82 2.44 12.19 -4.70
C ALA A 82 3.72 12.64 -5.41
N VAL A 83 4.78 12.84 -4.63
CA VAL A 83 6.10 13.24 -5.10
C VAL A 83 7.17 12.21 -4.71
N ALA A 84 8.24 12.18 -5.50
CA ALA A 84 9.34 11.24 -5.32
C ALA A 84 10.70 11.93 -5.04
N THR A 85 10.73 13.25 -5.03
CA THR A 85 11.90 14.07 -4.70
C THR A 85 11.45 15.28 -3.87
N ARG A 86 12.38 15.88 -3.12
CA ARG A 86 12.14 17.21 -2.54
C ARG A 86 11.92 18.26 -3.62
N PHE A 87 11.25 19.34 -3.26
CA PHE A 87 11.10 20.51 -4.13
C PHE A 87 12.41 21.29 -4.21
N THR A 88 12.61 22.04 -5.27
CA THR A 88 13.73 22.96 -5.48
C THR A 88 13.43 24.27 -4.75
N GLU A 89 12.23 24.80 -4.97
CA GLU A 89 11.68 25.95 -4.27
C GLU A 89 10.44 25.55 -3.49
N MET A 90 10.23 26.18 -2.33
CA MET A 90 9.08 25.87 -1.50
C MET A 90 7.81 26.45 -2.15
N PRO A 91 6.76 25.63 -2.40
CA PRO A 91 5.48 26.15 -2.88
C PRO A 91 4.93 27.25 -1.97
N ALA A 92 4.27 28.24 -2.56
CA ALA A 92 3.67 29.33 -1.79
C ALA A 92 2.56 28.80 -0.86
N PRO A 93 2.27 29.50 0.25
CA PRO A 93 1.19 29.11 1.16
C PRO A 93 -0.13 28.87 0.42
N GLY A 94 -0.78 27.74 0.68
CA GLY A 94 -2.06 27.38 0.07
C GLY A 94 -1.97 26.67 -1.29
N GLN A 95 -0.86 26.75 -2.03
CA GLN A 95 -0.74 26.10 -3.35
C GLN A 95 -0.71 24.58 -3.29
N LEU A 96 -0.21 24.02 -2.18
CA LEU A 96 -0.10 22.58 -1.97
C LEU A 96 -0.57 22.24 -0.55
N PRO A 97 -1.89 22.12 -0.32
CA PRO A 97 -2.42 21.86 1.02
C PRO A 97 -2.12 20.44 1.50
N TRP A 98 -1.95 19.48 0.58
CA TRP A 98 -1.60 18.10 0.86
C TRP A 98 -0.53 17.60 -0.11
N VAL A 99 0.40 16.80 0.38
CA VAL A 99 1.39 16.10 -0.45
C VAL A 99 1.66 14.71 0.10
N ALA A 100 1.70 13.72 -0.79
CA ALA A 100 2.11 12.36 -0.46
C ALA A 100 3.59 12.13 -0.83
N MET A 101 4.34 11.51 0.07
CA MET A 101 5.77 11.21 -0.12
C MET A 101 6.00 9.70 -0.16
N ASN A 102 6.76 9.24 -1.15
CA ASN A 102 7.14 7.83 -1.21
C ASN A 102 8.28 7.51 -0.23
N ALA A 103 8.07 6.52 0.64
CA ALA A 103 9.01 6.19 1.69
C ALA A 103 10.41 5.79 1.16
N ALA A 104 10.50 4.90 0.16
CA ALA A 104 11.79 4.45 -0.38
C ALA A 104 12.58 5.56 -1.11
N ARG A 105 11.90 6.55 -1.66
CA ARG A 105 12.55 7.61 -2.45
C ARG A 105 12.91 8.84 -1.64
N MET A 106 12.06 9.21 -0.69
CA MET A 106 12.23 10.47 0.05
C MET A 106 12.59 10.29 1.51
N VAL A 107 12.31 9.13 2.11
CA VAL A 107 12.28 9.04 3.58
C VAL A 107 13.19 7.97 4.14
N ILE A 108 13.30 6.76 3.59
CA ILE A 108 14.14 5.70 4.17
C ILE A 108 15.44 5.59 3.37
N SER A 109 16.60 5.59 4.04
CA SER A 109 17.92 5.50 3.39
C SER A 109 18.01 4.30 2.43
N ARG A 110 18.81 4.40 1.35
CA ARG A 110 18.94 3.30 0.36
C ARG A 110 19.51 2.01 0.97
N ALA A 111 20.24 2.13 2.07
CA ALA A 111 20.82 1.00 2.77
C ALA A 111 19.78 0.28 3.64
N TYR A 112 18.69 0.93 4.06
CA TYR A 112 17.75 0.42 5.09
C TYR A 112 18.44 0.05 6.42
N GLU A 113 19.74 0.31 6.52
CA GLU A 113 20.55 0.15 7.71
C GLU A 113 20.41 1.42 8.55
N ALA A 114 20.03 1.22 9.81
CA ALA A 114 19.85 2.22 10.84
C ALA A 114 18.70 3.23 10.62
N GLY A 115 17.46 2.80 10.91
CA GLY A 115 16.42 3.50 11.72
C GLY A 115 16.13 5.00 11.53
N GLY A 116 16.69 5.65 10.52
CA GLY A 116 16.71 7.09 10.34
C GLY A 116 16.03 7.49 9.04
N LEU A 117 15.35 8.64 9.09
CA LEU A 117 14.81 9.27 7.89
C LEU A 117 15.95 9.93 7.10
N ARG A 118 15.83 10.00 5.76
CA ARG A 118 16.74 10.73 4.87
C ARG A 118 16.64 12.24 5.14
N ARG A 119 17.29 12.70 6.20
CA ARG A 119 17.46 14.12 6.50
C ARG A 119 18.71 14.32 7.35
N ASP A 120 19.45 15.38 7.06
CA ASP A 120 20.67 15.69 7.80
C ASP A 120 20.35 16.38 9.14
N LYS A 121 19.37 17.31 9.15
CA LYS A 121 18.87 18.06 10.32
C LYS A 121 17.42 18.52 10.11
N GLY A 122 16.68 18.79 11.19
CA GLY A 122 15.32 19.35 11.16
C GLY A 122 14.20 18.30 10.99
N ASN A 123 13.01 18.77 10.60
CA ASN A 123 11.83 17.92 10.42
C ASN A 123 11.60 17.56 8.94
N MET A 124 10.66 16.64 8.68
CA MET A 124 10.37 16.19 7.31
C MET A 124 9.87 17.32 6.38
N ARG A 125 9.17 18.33 6.93
CA ARG A 125 8.69 19.49 6.16
C ARG A 125 9.84 20.31 5.59
N GLY A 126 10.85 20.57 6.43
CA GLY A 126 12.07 21.27 6.03
C GLY A 126 12.87 20.49 4.99
N PHE A 127 13.00 19.17 5.15
CA PHE A 127 13.65 18.32 4.17
C PHE A 127 12.94 18.35 2.80
N ALA A 128 11.62 18.25 2.80
CA ALA A 128 10.82 18.26 1.58
C ALA A 128 10.68 19.65 0.95
N ARG A 129 10.99 20.72 1.69
CA ARG A 129 10.78 22.13 1.32
C ARG A 129 9.31 22.42 1.02
N VAL A 130 8.43 22.10 1.97
CA VAL A 130 7.00 22.42 1.91
C VAL A 130 6.60 23.37 3.03
N HIS A 131 5.54 24.14 2.80
CA HIS A 131 5.03 25.08 3.80
C HIS A 131 4.63 24.36 5.09
N LYS A 132 4.73 25.06 6.23
CA LYS A 132 4.40 24.49 7.56
C LYS A 132 2.95 23.97 7.66
N ASP A 133 2.05 24.56 6.87
CA ASP A 133 0.62 24.23 6.87
C ASP A 133 0.25 23.12 5.86
N THR A 134 1.15 22.78 4.92
CA THR A 134 0.95 21.67 3.98
C THR A 134 0.88 20.37 4.77
N LYS A 135 -0.16 19.56 4.65
CA LYS A 135 -0.24 18.24 5.28
C LYS A 135 0.59 17.21 4.50
N ILE A 136 1.30 16.33 5.22
CA ILE A 136 2.14 15.31 4.58
C ILE A 136 1.58 13.91 4.87
N VAL A 137 1.36 13.17 3.78
CA VAL A 137 1.09 11.74 3.81
C VAL A 137 2.38 10.99 3.48
N LEU A 138 2.76 10.00 4.28
CA LEU A 138 3.78 9.03 3.89
C LEU A 138 3.10 7.80 3.29
N HIS A 139 3.55 7.32 2.14
CA HIS A 139 3.11 6.02 1.62
C HIS A 139 4.29 5.07 1.45
N MET A 140 4.09 3.82 1.88
CA MET A 140 5.13 2.79 1.90
C MET A 140 4.99 1.75 0.77
N TYR A 141 4.47 2.15 -0.38
CA TYR A 141 4.60 1.37 -1.63
C TYR A 141 6.07 1.35 -2.06
N ILE A 142 6.79 0.33 -1.60
CA ILE A 142 8.23 0.14 -1.82
C ILE A 142 8.50 -1.30 -2.29
N PRO A 143 9.61 -1.57 -3.00
CA PRO A 143 9.95 -2.94 -3.40
C PRO A 143 10.18 -3.88 -2.20
N ASP A 144 10.09 -5.19 -2.43
CA ASP A 144 10.18 -6.20 -1.36
C ASP A 144 11.51 -6.19 -0.55
N PRO A 145 12.72 -6.10 -1.15
CA PRO A 145 13.94 -6.14 -0.34
C PRO A 145 14.05 -4.98 0.69
N PRO A 146 13.78 -3.71 0.31
CA PRO A 146 13.51 -2.62 1.25
C PRO A 146 12.52 -2.93 2.37
N LEU A 147 11.41 -3.56 2.02
CA LEU A 147 10.33 -3.85 2.94
C LEU A 147 10.71 -4.93 3.95
N GLU A 148 11.47 -5.94 3.52
CA GLU A 148 12.03 -6.96 4.41
C GLU A 148 13.06 -6.37 5.40
N ALA A 149 13.86 -5.41 4.96
CA ALA A 149 14.76 -4.68 5.86
C ALA A 149 13.99 -3.79 6.85
N PHE A 150 12.94 -3.10 6.39
CA PHE A 150 12.02 -2.37 7.26
C PHE A 150 11.39 -3.30 8.30
N TRP A 151 10.85 -4.46 7.90
CA TRP A 151 10.23 -5.43 8.81
C TRP A 151 11.14 -5.77 10.00
N ARG A 152 12.43 -6.02 9.76
CA ARG A 152 13.41 -6.37 10.80
C ARG A 152 13.72 -5.23 11.77
N THR A 153 13.47 -3.98 11.39
CA THR A 153 13.91 -2.79 12.12
C THR A 153 12.80 -1.77 12.39
N ARG A 154 11.54 -2.13 12.07
CA ARG A 154 10.36 -1.26 12.02
C ARG A 154 10.10 -0.44 13.27
N GLU A 155 10.33 -1.02 14.45
CA GLU A 155 10.15 -0.34 15.74
C GLU A 155 10.99 0.94 15.85
N LYS A 156 12.18 0.95 15.24
CA LYS A 156 13.07 2.12 15.22
C LYS A 156 12.50 3.30 14.42
N PHE A 157 11.62 3.03 13.46
CA PHE A 157 11.05 4.07 12.59
C PHE A 157 9.82 4.74 13.21
N TYR A 158 9.03 4.04 14.04
CA TYR A 158 7.75 4.56 14.52
C TYR A 158 7.80 5.94 15.18
N PRO A 159 8.81 6.29 16.02
CA PRO A 159 8.90 7.63 16.58
C PRO A 159 8.98 8.72 15.50
N ALA A 160 9.75 8.48 14.45
CA ALA A 160 9.95 9.42 13.35
C ALA A 160 8.73 9.49 12.41
N LEU A 161 7.94 8.40 12.34
CA LEU A 161 6.69 8.37 11.57
C LEU A 161 5.57 9.25 12.15
N ARG A 162 5.69 9.70 13.41
CA ARG A 162 4.70 10.61 14.03
C ARG A 162 4.70 12.02 13.45
N GLU A 163 5.76 12.39 12.71
CA GLU A 163 5.85 13.71 12.08
C GLU A 163 4.90 13.88 10.89
N PHE A 164 4.40 12.77 10.35
CA PHE A 164 3.48 12.77 9.23
C PHE A 164 2.03 12.96 9.70
N ASP A 165 1.24 13.65 8.89
CA ASP A 165 -0.19 13.83 9.17
C ASP A 165 -0.97 12.54 8.93
N LEU A 166 -0.51 11.69 8.01
CA LEU A 166 -1.00 10.34 7.76
C LEU A 166 0.16 9.44 7.30
N VAL A 167 0.10 8.16 7.65
CA VAL A 167 1.04 7.14 7.16
C VAL A 167 0.23 5.97 6.60
N ILE A 168 0.30 5.73 5.29
CA ILE A 168 -0.18 4.48 4.71
C ILE A 168 0.83 3.41 5.10
N ALA A 169 0.42 2.52 6.01
CA ALA A 169 1.24 1.42 6.50
C ALA A 169 1.69 0.55 5.32
N PRO A 170 2.88 -0.07 5.39
CA PRO A 170 3.28 -0.96 4.33
C PRO A 170 2.41 -2.22 4.36
N ASN A 171 1.99 -2.67 3.19
CA ASN A 171 1.56 -4.04 3.00
C ASN A 171 2.76 -4.90 2.57
N PHE A 172 2.71 -6.18 2.90
CA PHE A 172 3.61 -7.18 2.31
C PHE A 172 2.93 -7.80 1.09
N SER A 173 3.71 -7.97 0.02
CA SER A 173 3.21 -8.42 -1.28
C SER A 173 2.48 -9.76 -1.16
N VAL A 174 1.31 -9.84 -1.80
CA VAL A 174 0.52 -11.06 -1.93
C VAL A 174 0.36 -11.31 -3.43
N TYR A 175 0.97 -12.38 -3.93
CA TYR A 175 0.95 -12.70 -5.36
C TYR A 175 -0.05 -13.82 -5.66
N THR A 176 -0.77 -13.73 -6.77
CA THR A 176 -1.81 -14.69 -7.19
C THR A 176 -1.28 -16.13 -7.32
N ASP A 177 0.00 -16.27 -7.61
CA ASP A 177 0.72 -17.53 -7.80
C ASP A 177 1.45 -18.01 -6.52
N SER A 178 1.32 -17.31 -5.39
CA SER A 178 1.91 -17.75 -4.13
C SER A 178 1.00 -18.76 -3.41
N PRO A 179 1.54 -19.64 -2.54
CA PRO A 179 0.72 -20.49 -1.68
C PRO A 179 -0.14 -19.65 -0.72
N MET A 180 -1.37 -20.09 -0.43
CA MET A 180 -2.27 -19.36 0.47
C MET A 180 -1.77 -19.22 1.92
N LEU A 181 -0.82 -20.05 2.36
CA LEU A 181 -0.14 -19.84 3.64
C LEU A 181 0.72 -18.56 3.61
N GLU A 182 1.39 -18.31 2.50
CA GLU A 182 2.19 -17.10 2.31
C GLU A 182 1.31 -15.85 2.28
N HIS A 183 0.14 -15.93 1.63
CA HIS A 183 -0.87 -14.87 1.68
C HIS A 183 -1.23 -14.54 3.13
N LEU A 184 -1.59 -15.57 3.92
CA LEU A 184 -1.95 -15.41 5.32
C LEU A 184 -0.82 -14.78 6.14
N ILE A 185 0.42 -15.22 5.95
CA ILE A 185 1.60 -14.67 6.62
C ILE A 185 1.79 -13.19 6.26
N ASN A 186 1.75 -12.83 4.97
CA ASN A 186 2.00 -11.47 4.52
C ASN A 186 0.87 -10.50 4.91
N MET A 187 -0.38 -10.95 4.87
CA MET A 187 -1.50 -10.19 5.45
C MET A 187 -1.30 -9.97 6.96
N LYS A 188 -0.93 -11.03 7.70
CA LYS A 188 -0.69 -10.93 9.15
C LYS A 188 0.45 -9.96 9.48
N ARG A 189 1.57 -10.01 8.74
CA ARG A 189 2.68 -9.05 8.88
C ARG A 189 2.20 -7.62 8.64
N SER A 190 1.39 -7.38 7.61
CA SER A 190 0.82 -6.05 7.30
C SER A 190 -0.04 -5.54 8.46
N ILE A 191 -0.91 -6.38 9.01
CA ILE A 191 -1.76 -6.04 10.15
C ILE A 191 -0.93 -5.77 11.42
N LEU A 192 0.10 -6.58 11.68
CA LEU A 192 0.99 -6.38 12.83
C LEU A 192 1.69 -5.03 12.75
N VAL A 193 2.28 -4.68 11.60
CA VAL A 193 2.92 -3.38 11.41
C VAL A 193 1.91 -2.25 11.62
N TYR A 194 0.72 -2.36 11.06
CA TYR A 194 -0.34 -1.37 11.23
C TYR A 194 -0.73 -1.18 12.71
N SER A 195 -0.94 -2.28 13.43
CA SER A 195 -1.26 -2.28 14.86
C SER A 195 -0.14 -1.69 15.71
N GLU A 196 1.11 -2.09 15.45
CA GLU A 196 2.29 -1.54 16.13
C GLU A 196 2.44 -0.03 15.88
N MET A 197 2.18 0.43 14.66
CA MET A 197 2.18 1.86 14.32
C MET A 197 1.11 2.64 15.11
N LEU A 198 -0.13 2.13 15.17
CA LEU A 198 -1.20 2.75 15.95
C LEU A 198 -0.85 2.80 17.44
N ALA A 199 -0.33 1.70 18.00
CA ALA A 199 0.12 1.61 19.39
C ALA A 199 1.25 2.61 19.68
N ALA A 200 2.13 2.84 18.71
CA ALA A 200 3.19 3.83 18.80
C ALA A 200 2.70 5.27 18.58
N GLY A 201 1.40 5.53 18.35
CA GLY A 201 0.83 6.86 18.17
C GLY A 201 0.99 7.43 16.75
N VAL A 202 1.35 6.60 15.77
CA VAL A 202 1.38 6.97 14.35
C VAL A 202 -0.05 7.02 13.82
N LYS A 203 -0.38 8.02 13.00
CA LYS A 203 -1.68 8.14 12.32
C LYS A 203 -1.71 7.20 11.10
N ALA A 204 -1.64 5.91 11.37
CA ALA A 204 -1.50 4.88 10.34
C ALA A 204 -2.84 4.56 9.66
N ILE A 205 -2.81 4.32 8.35
CA ILE A 205 -3.91 3.80 7.54
C ILE A 205 -3.57 2.37 7.16
N LEU A 206 -4.51 1.45 7.33
CA LEU A 206 -4.35 0.07 6.90
C LEU A 206 -4.31 0.02 5.38
N ASP A 207 -3.29 -0.61 4.82
CA ASP A 207 -3.17 -0.84 3.39
C ASP A 207 -3.43 -2.32 3.08
N VAL A 208 -4.36 -2.59 2.16
CA VAL A 208 -4.81 -3.95 1.84
C VAL A 208 -4.26 -4.42 0.49
N SER A 209 -3.76 -5.65 0.49
CA SER A 209 -3.28 -6.40 -0.68
C SER A 209 -3.91 -7.78 -0.74
N TRP A 210 -4.13 -8.31 -1.94
CA TRP A 210 -4.72 -9.64 -2.13
C TRP A 210 -4.16 -10.33 -3.37
N GLY A 211 -4.16 -11.66 -3.35
CA GLY A 211 -3.94 -12.50 -4.52
C GLY A 211 -5.16 -13.37 -4.85
N ALA A 212 -6.10 -13.50 -3.91
CA ALA A 212 -7.34 -14.25 -4.09
C ALA A 212 -8.53 -13.58 -3.38
N TYR A 213 -9.76 -13.93 -3.77
CA TYR A 213 -10.97 -13.42 -3.12
C TYR A 213 -11.07 -13.81 -1.65
N THR A 214 -10.51 -14.96 -1.26
CA THR A 214 -10.45 -15.38 0.16
C THR A 214 -9.59 -14.45 1.01
N ASP A 215 -8.60 -13.76 0.42
CA ASP A 215 -7.86 -12.72 1.13
C ASP A 215 -8.74 -11.47 1.34
N LEU A 216 -9.58 -11.13 0.34
CA LEU A 216 -10.53 -10.03 0.46
C LEU A 216 -11.60 -10.30 1.52
N ASP A 217 -12.08 -11.55 1.65
CA ASP A 217 -12.99 -11.96 2.72
C ASP A 217 -12.34 -11.80 4.11
N ARG A 218 -11.06 -12.17 4.24
CA ARG A 218 -10.32 -11.97 5.48
C ARG A 218 -10.14 -10.48 5.79
N TRP A 219 -9.84 -9.66 4.78
CA TRP A 219 -9.75 -8.21 4.94
C TRP A 219 -11.09 -7.59 5.33
N SER A 220 -12.19 -7.96 4.67
CA SER A 220 -13.52 -7.42 4.96
C SER A 220 -13.95 -7.74 6.39
N ASN A 221 -13.73 -8.98 6.85
CA ASN A 221 -13.97 -9.38 8.23
C ASN A 221 -13.13 -8.55 9.21
N PHE A 222 -11.82 -8.44 8.97
CA PHE A 222 -10.93 -7.66 9.83
C PHE A 222 -11.32 -6.19 9.93
N ILE A 223 -11.68 -5.57 8.80
CA ILE A 223 -12.11 -4.17 8.70
C ILE A 223 -13.41 -3.94 9.50
N GLN A 224 -14.38 -4.85 9.36
CA GLN A 224 -15.67 -4.74 10.04
C GLN A 224 -15.53 -4.96 11.56
N GLU A 225 -14.87 -6.02 11.99
CA GLU A 225 -14.65 -6.35 13.40
C GLU A 225 -13.97 -5.20 14.16
N ASN A 226 -13.01 -4.53 13.50
CA ASN A 226 -12.25 -3.44 14.11
C ASN A 226 -12.82 -2.05 13.79
N ASN A 227 -13.93 -1.95 13.05
CA ASN A 227 -14.55 -0.70 12.63
C ASN A 227 -13.55 0.29 11.99
N ILE A 228 -12.76 -0.20 11.03
CA ILE A 228 -11.71 0.60 10.38
C ILE A 228 -12.34 1.64 9.44
N PRO A 229 -12.15 2.95 9.68
CA PRO A 229 -12.86 4.01 8.96
C PRO A 229 -12.22 4.37 7.62
N VAL A 230 -10.96 4.00 7.39
CA VAL A 230 -10.22 4.29 6.16
C VAL A 230 -9.27 3.13 5.88
N VAL A 231 -9.28 2.68 4.62
CA VAL A 231 -8.30 1.73 4.11
C VAL A 231 -7.67 2.28 2.85
N SER A 232 -6.45 1.82 2.56
CA SER A 232 -5.72 2.13 1.35
C SER A 232 -5.51 0.88 0.53
N THR A 233 -5.44 1.02 -0.78
CA THR A 233 -5.03 -0.07 -1.67
C THR A 233 -4.49 0.47 -3.00
N SER A 234 -3.71 -0.36 -3.70
CA SER A 234 -3.08 -0.01 -4.97
C SER A 234 -3.67 -0.84 -6.10
N ILE A 235 -4.05 -0.15 -7.18
CA ILE A 235 -4.36 -0.75 -8.48
C ILE A 235 -3.20 -0.54 -9.47
N GLN A 236 -2.01 -0.18 -8.96
CA GLN A 236 -0.81 -0.06 -9.78
C GLN A 236 -0.37 -1.45 -10.24
N THR A 237 -0.31 -1.63 -11.55
CA THR A 237 0.12 -2.87 -12.17
C THR A 237 1.63 -2.85 -12.35
N VAL A 238 2.34 -3.81 -11.77
CA VAL A 238 3.77 -4.02 -11.99
C VAL A 238 3.93 -5.14 -13.04
N GLY A 239 4.70 -4.92 -14.12
CA GLY A 239 5.00 -5.94 -15.13
C GLY A 239 4.60 -5.59 -16.57
N GLN A 240 5.01 -6.43 -17.53
CA GLN A 240 4.89 -6.18 -18.99
C GLN A 240 3.45 -6.23 -19.55
N ASN A 241 2.47 -6.69 -18.77
CA ASN A 241 1.04 -6.77 -19.15
C ASN A 241 0.17 -5.72 -18.43
N ALA A 242 0.66 -4.47 -18.38
CA ALA A 242 -0.03 -3.33 -17.75
C ALA A 242 -1.29 -2.85 -18.51
N GLY A 243 -1.55 -3.38 -19.70
CA GLY A 243 -2.76 -3.09 -20.47
C GLY A 243 -3.97 -3.80 -19.87
N ASN A 244 -4.85 -3.05 -19.20
CA ASN A 244 -6.12 -3.46 -18.59
C ASN A 244 -6.11 -4.28 -17.29
N SER A 245 -4.97 -4.70 -16.76
CA SER A 245 -4.92 -5.41 -15.46
C SER A 245 -5.51 -4.59 -14.30
N TRP A 246 -5.48 -3.25 -14.37
CA TRP A 246 -6.11 -2.38 -13.36
C TRP A 246 -7.63 -2.61 -13.19
N ARG A 247 -8.34 -3.08 -14.24
CA ARG A 247 -9.78 -3.41 -14.14
C ARG A 247 -10.01 -4.67 -13.32
N GLU A 248 -9.12 -5.66 -13.41
CA GLU A 248 -9.19 -6.84 -12.55
C GLU A 248 -8.92 -6.48 -11.09
N TYR A 249 -7.96 -5.60 -10.84
CA TYR A 249 -7.77 -5.06 -9.48
C TYR A 249 -9.00 -4.25 -9.03
N LEU A 250 -9.61 -3.43 -9.89
CA LEU A 250 -10.83 -2.71 -9.54
C LEU A 250 -11.97 -3.67 -9.16
N LYS A 251 -12.15 -4.80 -9.85
CA LYS A 251 -13.13 -5.83 -9.44
C LYS A 251 -12.89 -6.31 -8.02
N GLY A 252 -11.62 -6.52 -7.62
CA GLY A 252 -11.25 -6.85 -6.25
C GLY A 252 -11.61 -5.75 -5.25
N VAL A 253 -11.34 -4.48 -5.59
CA VAL A 253 -11.78 -3.33 -4.77
C VAL A 253 -13.31 -3.29 -4.64
N CYS A 254 -14.05 -3.44 -5.74
CA CYS A 254 -15.50 -3.49 -5.75
C CYS A 254 -16.05 -4.65 -4.91
N TYR A 255 -15.39 -5.81 -4.95
CA TYR A 255 -15.74 -6.96 -4.12
C TYR A 255 -15.57 -6.65 -2.63
N LEU A 256 -14.42 -6.10 -2.23
CA LEU A 256 -14.16 -5.67 -0.86
C LEU A 256 -15.20 -4.63 -0.39
N CYS A 257 -15.43 -3.60 -1.20
CA CYS A 257 -16.35 -2.50 -0.91
C CYS A 257 -17.81 -2.94 -0.74
N ARG A 258 -18.24 -4.04 -1.34
CA ARG A 258 -19.59 -4.61 -1.12
C ARG A 258 -19.75 -5.26 0.25
N GLN A 259 -18.65 -5.63 0.91
CA GLN A 259 -18.66 -6.34 2.18
C GLN A 259 -18.35 -5.44 3.38
N ILE A 260 -17.78 -4.26 3.16
CA ILE A 260 -17.45 -3.30 4.22
C ILE A 260 -18.44 -2.12 4.22
N SER A 261 -18.43 -1.35 5.31
CA SER A 261 -19.28 -0.16 5.46
C SER A 261 -19.12 0.83 4.30
N GLU A 262 -20.24 1.37 3.80
CA GLU A 262 -20.24 2.47 2.82
C GLU A 262 -19.60 3.75 3.37
N LYS A 263 -19.47 3.87 4.70
CA LYS A 263 -18.77 4.98 5.37
C LYS A 263 -17.25 4.82 5.41
N THR A 264 -16.72 3.64 5.06
CA THR A 264 -15.27 3.44 5.01
C THR A 264 -14.70 4.19 3.81
N ILE A 265 -13.73 5.08 4.05
CA ILE A 265 -13.04 5.84 3.01
C ILE A 265 -12.00 4.93 2.33
N ILE A 266 -11.95 4.97 0.99
CA ILE A 266 -10.97 4.23 0.21
C ILE A 266 -9.91 5.19 -0.34
N ILE A 267 -8.66 5.04 0.12
CA ILE A 267 -7.52 5.67 -0.53
C ILE A 267 -7.04 4.76 -1.64
N LEU A 268 -7.13 5.20 -2.89
CA LEU A 268 -6.80 4.38 -4.05
C LEU A 268 -5.55 4.92 -4.76
N CYS A 269 -4.49 4.11 -4.75
CA CYS A 269 -3.26 4.41 -5.45
C CYS A 269 -3.28 3.84 -6.88
N GLY A 270 -2.78 4.60 -7.86
CA GLY A 270 -2.59 4.10 -9.23
C GLY A 270 -3.64 4.52 -10.26
N ALA A 271 -4.59 5.38 -9.88
CA ALA A 271 -5.43 6.09 -10.83
C ALA A 271 -4.66 7.31 -11.39
N GLY A 272 -4.26 7.23 -12.67
CA GLY A 272 -3.39 8.23 -13.31
C GLY A 272 -4.10 9.27 -14.19
N THR A 273 -5.38 9.09 -14.48
CA THR A 273 -6.14 9.99 -15.38
C THR A 273 -7.51 10.29 -14.80
N ALA A 274 -8.07 11.46 -15.11
CA ALA A 274 -9.41 11.85 -14.67
C ALA A 274 -10.48 10.84 -15.15
N GLU A 275 -10.40 10.38 -16.41
CA GLU A 275 -11.29 9.36 -16.95
C GLU A 275 -11.31 8.08 -16.09
N LYS A 276 -10.13 7.57 -15.73
CA LYS A 276 -10.01 6.37 -14.88
C LYS A 276 -10.59 6.64 -13.48
N MET A 277 -10.33 7.82 -12.91
CA MET A 277 -10.88 8.21 -11.60
C MET A 277 -12.41 8.31 -11.63
N TRP A 278 -13.01 8.85 -12.69
CA TRP A 278 -14.46 8.90 -12.89
C TRP A 278 -15.08 7.51 -13.01
N GLN A 279 -14.46 6.61 -13.78
CA GLN A 279 -14.89 5.21 -13.87
C GLN A 279 -14.89 4.55 -12.49
N ILE A 280 -13.81 4.68 -11.72
CA ILE A 280 -13.71 4.13 -10.37
C ILE A 280 -14.79 4.72 -9.44
N LYS A 281 -14.97 6.05 -9.44
CA LYS A 281 -16.02 6.71 -8.65
C LYS A 281 -17.41 6.15 -8.98
N SER A 282 -17.69 5.87 -10.26
CA SER A 282 -19.00 5.35 -10.68
C SER A 282 -19.27 3.91 -10.22
N GLU A 283 -18.22 3.14 -9.92
CA GLU A 283 -18.34 1.74 -9.49
C GLU A 283 -18.38 1.56 -7.96
N LEU A 284 -17.98 2.58 -7.20
CA LEU A 284 -17.84 2.53 -5.74
C LEU A 284 -18.84 3.46 -5.05
N LYS A 285 -19.47 2.99 -3.98
CA LYS A 285 -20.38 3.80 -3.16
C LYS A 285 -19.64 4.61 -2.09
N GLN A 286 -18.49 4.11 -1.67
CA GLN A 286 -17.62 4.73 -0.69
C GLN A 286 -17.03 6.04 -1.21
N GLN A 287 -16.70 6.94 -0.29
CA GLN A 287 -15.83 8.07 -0.61
C GLN A 287 -14.45 7.54 -1.07
N VAL A 288 -14.01 7.96 -2.25
CA VAL A 288 -12.69 7.62 -2.80
C VAL A 288 -11.77 8.83 -2.75
N VAL A 289 -10.56 8.63 -2.23
CA VAL A 289 -9.45 9.57 -2.26
C VAL A 289 -8.34 8.99 -3.14
N PHE A 290 -7.96 9.69 -4.20
CA PHE A 290 -6.97 9.21 -5.15
C PHE A 290 -5.56 9.66 -4.77
N LEU A 291 -4.66 8.70 -4.55
CA LEU A 291 -3.23 8.94 -4.42
C LEU A 291 -2.55 8.73 -5.77
N THR A 292 -1.90 9.75 -6.32
CA THR A 292 -1.31 9.65 -7.66
C THR A 292 -0.01 10.41 -7.81
N THR A 293 0.97 9.75 -8.43
CA THR A 293 2.25 10.36 -8.84
C THR A 293 2.19 10.95 -10.24
N GLN A 294 1.06 10.86 -10.95
CA GLN A 294 1.00 11.23 -12.37
C GLN A 294 1.36 12.70 -12.63
N PRO A 295 0.82 13.70 -11.88
CA PRO A 295 1.20 15.10 -12.07
C PRO A 295 2.72 15.32 -11.98
N PHE A 296 3.35 14.64 -11.00
CA PHE A 296 4.79 14.71 -10.77
C PHE A 296 5.57 14.06 -11.90
N LEU A 297 5.18 12.85 -12.34
CA LEU A 297 5.89 12.14 -13.41
C LEU A 297 5.80 12.87 -14.76
N LEU A 298 4.66 13.49 -15.08
CA LEU A 298 4.52 14.31 -16.28
C LEU A 298 5.34 15.60 -16.18
N ALA A 299 5.31 16.26 -15.03
CA ALA A 299 6.10 17.46 -14.80
C ALA A 299 7.60 17.19 -14.98
N ARG A 300 8.14 16.09 -14.42
CA ARG A 300 9.55 15.68 -14.63
C ARG A 300 9.89 15.31 -16.06
N LYS A 301 8.89 15.07 -16.93
CA LYS A 301 9.05 14.88 -18.37
C LYS A 301 8.81 16.16 -19.18
N GLY A 302 8.61 17.31 -18.52
CA GLY A 302 8.28 18.58 -19.15
C GLY A 302 6.92 18.57 -19.84
N ARG A 303 5.95 17.82 -19.31
CA ARG A 303 4.62 17.65 -19.90
C ARG A 303 3.51 18.15 -18.98
N MET A 304 2.48 18.70 -19.61
CA MET A 304 1.20 19.04 -18.99
C MET A 304 0.40 17.77 -18.67
N ILE A 305 -0.68 17.89 -17.89
CA ILE A 305 -1.55 16.76 -17.50
C ILE A 305 -2.17 16.04 -18.72
N ASP A 306 -2.46 16.79 -19.78
CA ASP A 306 -2.92 16.31 -21.09
C ASP A 306 -1.82 15.68 -21.97
N ARG A 307 -0.60 15.59 -21.41
CA ARG A 307 0.62 15.02 -22.01
C ARG A 307 1.27 15.85 -23.12
N ARG A 308 0.77 17.04 -23.46
CA ARG A 308 1.48 17.98 -24.34
C ARG A 308 2.74 18.49 -23.65
N LEU A 309 3.74 18.91 -24.42
CA LEU A 309 4.93 19.56 -23.86
C LEU A 309 4.54 20.91 -23.26
N ALA A 310 5.05 21.21 -22.07
CA ALA A 310 4.83 22.50 -21.43
C ALA A 310 5.58 23.59 -22.21
N PRO A 311 4.96 24.76 -22.45
CA PRO A 311 5.62 25.89 -23.10
C PRO A 311 6.66 26.53 -22.16
N GLY A 312 7.78 27.01 -22.72
CA GLY A 312 8.76 27.82 -21.99
C GLY A 312 9.82 27.06 -21.18
N ALA A 313 10.46 27.77 -20.25
CA ALA A 313 11.53 27.24 -19.40
C ALA A 313 11.01 26.18 -18.42
N ARG A 314 11.81 25.13 -18.19
CA ARG A 314 11.39 23.94 -17.45
C ARG A 314 11.58 24.10 -15.94
N ASP A 315 10.66 24.82 -15.30
CA ASP A 315 10.44 24.67 -13.86
C ASP A 315 9.51 23.47 -13.61
N TYR A 316 10.13 22.35 -13.23
CA TYR A 316 9.40 21.11 -13.01
C TYR A 316 8.55 21.10 -11.74
N ASP A 317 8.83 21.96 -10.75
CA ASP A 317 8.06 22.02 -9.50
C ASP A 317 6.81 22.86 -9.71
N ARG A 318 6.94 24.00 -10.39
CA ARG A 318 5.80 24.78 -10.87
C ARG A 318 4.89 23.94 -11.77
N LEU A 319 5.44 23.23 -12.75
CA LEU A 319 4.66 22.38 -13.65
C LEU A 319 3.94 21.24 -12.91
N PHE A 320 4.51 20.73 -11.81
CA PHE A 320 3.82 19.76 -10.95
C PHE A 320 2.58 20.37 -10.27
N LEU A 321 2.69 21.61 -9.77
CA LEU A 321 1.57 22.32 -9.15
C LEU A 321 0.46 22.60 -10.18
N GLU A 322 0.82 23.09 -11.37
CA GLU A 322 -0.11 23.32 -12.48
C GLU A 322 -0.82 22.02 -12.90
N ASN A 323 -0.07 20.92 -13.05
CA ASN A 323 -0.64 19.62 -13.39
C ASN A 323 -1.56 19.07 -12.28
N THR A 324 -1.24 19.34 -11.01
CA THR A 324 -2.05 18.92 -9.88
C THR A 324 -3.37 19.68 -9.85
N GLN A 325 -3.31 21.01 -10.01
CA GLN A 325 -4.50 21.86 -10.07
C GLN A 325 -5.40 21.46 -11.25
N ALA A 326 -4.83 21.34 -12.46
CA ALA A 326 -5.60 20.95 -13.64
C ALA A 326 -6.24 19.56 -13.50
N LEU A 327 -5.61 18.63 -12.78
CA LEU A 327 -6.22 17.33 -12.50
C LEU A 327 -7.36 17.43 -11.47
N CYS A 328 -7.24 18.28 -10.45
CA CYS A 328 -8.33 18.56 -9.51
C CYS A 328 -9.55 19.14 -10.26
N GLU A 329 -9.34 20.13 -11.12
CA GLU A 329 -10.40 20.77 -11.91
C GLU A 329 -11.13 19.77 -12.84
N GLN A 330 -10.45 18.73 -13.32
CA GLN A 330 -11.08 17.65 -14.12
C GLN A 330 -11.93 16.67 -13.29
N LEU A 331 -11.85 16.73 -11.96
CA LEU A 331 -12.55 15.82 -11.02
C LEU A 331 -13.72 16.47 -10.29
N GLU A 332 -13.84 17.81 -10.36
CA GLU A 332 -14.97 18.61 -9.87
C GLU A 332 -16.19 18.44 -10.80
#